data_AF-A0A0L8FWP9-F1
#
_entry.id   AF-A0A0L8FWP9-F1
#
_cell.length_a   1.000
_cell.length_b   1.000
_cell.length_c   1.000
_cell.angle_alpha   90.00
_cell.angle_beta   90.00
_cell.angle_gamma   90.00
#
_symmetry.space_group_name_H-M   'P 1'
#
loop_
_entity.id
_entity.type
_entity.pdbx_description
1 polymer ?
#
loop_
_entity_poly.entity_id
_entity_poly.type
_entity_poly.pdbx_seq_one_letter_code
_entity_poly.pdbx_strand_id
1 'polypeptide(L)'
;MLEDLAHHFSIKTQEAIDRVQCLLGDGTLTGVMDDRGKFIYITIDELQAIAKHIQQRGRVSVQDLAVSSNKLIELNPNNELAQRRLLGEASA
;
A
#
# COMPACT_ATOMS: atom_id res chain seq x y z
N MET A 1 -10.06 8.43 2.67
CA MET A 1 -9.35 8.71 3.94
C MET A 1 -9.66 7.60 4.94
N LEU A 2 -8.86 7.44 6.00
CA LEU A 2 -9.20 6.49 7.08
C LEU A 2 -10.51 6.86 7.80
N GLU A 3 -10.91 8.13 7.76
CA GLU A 3 -12.23 8.58 8.23
C GLU A 3 -13.37 7.97 7.40
N ASP A 4 -13.25 7.93 6.07
CA ASP A 4 -14.24 7.28 5.21
C ASP A 4 -14.34 5.79 5.49
N LEU A 5 -13.21 5.15 5.79
CA LEU A 5 -13.15 3.75 6.22
C LEU A 5 -13.91 3.56 7.54
N ALA A 6 -13.65 4.43 8.52
CA ALA A 6 -14.32 4.40 9.81
C ALA A 6 -15.83 4.61 9.68
N HIS A 7 -16.25 5.56 8.85
CA HIS A 7 -17.66 5.80 8.54
C HIS A 7 -18.31 4.60 7.85
N HIS A 8 -17.65 4.00 6.85
CA HIS A 8 -18.17 2.84 6.13
C HIS A 8 -18.41 1.64 7.05
N PHE A 9 -17.50 1.39 7.98
CA PHE A 9 -17.59 0.29 8.94
C PHE A 9 -18.32 0.65 10.24
N SER A 10 -18.80 1.89 10.38
CA SER A 10 -19.44 2.42 11.60
C SER A 10 -18.58 2.24 12.87
N ILE A 11 -17.27 2.41 12.73
CA ILE A 11 -16.29 2.35 13.83
C ILE A 11 -15.68 3.74 14.06
N LYS A 12 -14.97 3.90 15.19
CA LYS A 12 -14.22 5.14 15.43
C LYS A 12 -13.02 5.22 14.50
N THR A 13 -12.64 6.44 14.08
CA THR A 13 -11.44 6.66 13.24
C THR A 13 -10.19 6.06 13.86
N GLN A 14 -9.99 6.21 15.17
CA GLN A 14 -8.87 5.59 15.86
C GLN A 14 -8.88 4.06 15.77
N GLU A 15 -10.07 3.44 15.85
CA GLU A 15 -10.18 1.99 15.74
C GLU A 15 -9.90 1.51 14.30
N ALA A 16 -10.28 2.30 13.29
CA ALA A 16 -9.90 2.03 11.90
C ALA A 16 -8.38 2.12 11.70
N ILE A 17 -7.73 3.13 12.30
CA ILE A 17 -6.27 3.28 12.29
C ILE A 17 -5.61 2.08 12.96
N ASP A 18 -6.04 1.71 14.17
CA ASP A 18 -5.45 0.62 14.95
C ASP A 18 -5.57 -0.72 14.20
N ARG A 19 -6.71 -0.99 13.56
CA ARG A 19 -6.89 -2.19 12.73
C ARG A 19 -5.98 -2.21 11.52
N VAL A 20 -5.85 -1.09 10.80
CA VAL A 20 -4.92 -1.00 9.65
C VAL A 20 -3.49 -1.22 10.13
N GLN A 21 -3.09 -0.66 11.27
CA GLN A 21 -1.76 -0.89 11.84
C GLN A 21 -1.54 -2.35 12.26
N CYS A 22 -2.55 -3.02 12.82
CA CYS A 22 -2.46 -4.44 13.13
C CYS A 22 -2.25 -5.29 11.86
N LEU A 23 -3.01 -5.02 10.81
CA LEU A 23 -2.89 -5.72 9.52
C LEU A 23 -1.55 -5.44 8.81
N LEU A 24 -0.97 -4.25 9.02
CA LEU A 24 0.39 -3.95 8.57
C LEU A 24 1.43 -4.73 9.39
N GLY A 25 1.22 -4.85 10.70
CA GLY A 25 2.12 -5.53 11.62
C GLY A 25 2.16 -7.05 11.44
N ASP A 26 1.04 -7.67 11.08
CA ASP A 26 0.96 -9.11 10.79
C ASP A 26 1.30 -9.47 9.33
N GLY A 27 1.45 -8.47 8.46
CA GLY A 27 1.80 -8.64 7.04
C GLY A 27 0.63 -9.03 6.13
N THR A 28 -0.61 -9.04 6.63
CA THR A 28 -1.82 -9.25 5.83
C THR A 28 -2.05 -8.09 4.86
N LEU A 29 -1.71 -6.88 5.30
CA LEU A 29 -1.77 -5.67 4.49
C LEU A 29 -0.36 -5.10 4.32
N THR A 30 -0.06 -4.60 3.13
CA THR A 30 1.20 -3.91 2.84
C THR A 30 0.90 -2.53 2.25
N GLY A 31 1.64 -1.52 2.70
CA GLY A 31 1.39 -0.15 2.27
C GLY A 31 2.07 0.87 3.16
N VAL A 32 1.84 2.14 2.84
CA VAL A 32 2.36 3.28 3.60
C VAL A 32 1.22 4.15 4.11
N MET A 33 1.34 4.60 5.36
CA MET A 33 0.42 5.54 5.97
C MET A 33 1.09 6.92 6.04
N ASP A 34 0.41 7.93 5.53
CA ASP A 34 0.76 9.34 5.67
C ASP A 34 0.29 9.86 7.04
N ASP A 35 1.00 10.83 7.62
CA ASP A 35 0.65 11.46 8.90
C ASP A 35 -0.72 12.15 8.89
N ARG A 36 -1.25 12.41 7.69
CA ARG A 36 -2.58 12.99 7.46
C ARG A 36 -3.69 11.95 7.30
N GLY A 37 -3.43 10.67 7.57
CA GLY A 37 -4.45 9.61 7.53
C GLY A 37 -4.79 9.11 6.12
N LYS A 38 -3.94 9.39 5.13
CA LYS A 38 -3.97 8.68 3.84
C LYS A 38 -3.25 7.36 3.98
N PHE A 39 -3.87 6.30 3.49
CA PHE A 39 -3.23 5.00 3.34
C PHE A 39 -3.05 4.72 1.85
N ILE A 40 -1.82 4.36 1.46
CA ILE A 40 -1.49 3.91 0.11
C ILE A 40 -1.21 2.42 0.22
N TYR A 41 -2.09 1.62 -0.36
CA TYR A 41 -1.87 0.20 -0.50
C TYR A 41 -0.75 -0.04 -1.53
N ILE A 42 0.19 -0.90 -1.18
CA ILE A 42 1.27 -1.33 -2.09
C ILE A 42 1.27 -2.84 -2.03
N THR A 43 1.17 -3.51 -3.16
CA THR A 43 1.21 -4.98 -3.19
C THR A 43 2.60 -5.51 -2.86
N ILE A 44 2.68 -6.75 -2.39
CA ILE A 44 3.97 -7.42 -2.12
C ILE A 44 4.82 -7.49 -3.41
N ASP A 45 4.20 -7.71 -4.57
CA ASP A 45 4.90 -7.76 -5.86
C ASP A 45 5.56 -6.42 -6.21
N GLU A 46 4.86 -5.30 -6.01
CA GLU A 46 5.42 -3.96 -6.20
C GLU A 46 6.58 -3.69 -5.23
N LEU A 47 6.46 -4.09 -3.95
CA LEU A 47 7.55 -4.00 -2.98
C LEU A 47 8.76 -4.86 -3.39
N GLN A 48 8.54 -6.07 -3.88
CA GLN A 48 9.60 -6.95 -4.39
C GLN A 48 10.28 -6.38 -5.64
N ALA A 49 9.51 -5.75 -6.54
CA ALA A 49 10.06 -5.07 -7.70
C ALA A 49 10.99 -3.92 -7.30
N ILE A 50 10.61 -3.14 -6.27
CA ILE A 50 11.45 -2.09 -5.70
C ILE A 50 12.70 -2.69 -5.05
N ALA A 51 12.57 -3.74 -4.23
CA ALA A 51 13.70 -4.40 -3.58
C ALA A 51 14.71 -4.95 -4.60
N LYS A 52 14.21 -5.59 -5.66
CA LYS A 52 15.04 -6.08 -6.78
C LYS A 52 15.75 -4.94 -7.49
N HIS A 53 15.08 -3.81 -7.70
CA HIS A 53 15.69 -2.62 -8.30
C HIS A 53 16.86 -2.08 -7.47
N ILE A 54 16.69 -2.01 -6.14
CA ILE A 54 17.76 -1.61 -5.21
C ILE A 54 18.92 -2.59 -5.28
N GLN A 55 18.66 -3.89 -5.21
CA GLN A 55 19.68 -4.93 -5.23
C GLN A 55 20.51 -4.92 -6.53
N GLN A 56 19.86 -4.73 -7.68
CA GLN A 56 20.54 -4.72 -8.99
C GLN A 56 21.42 -3.48 -9.20
N ARG A 57 21.04 -2.33 -8.64
CA ARG A 57 21.75 -1.05 -8.79
C ARG A 57 22.82 -0.83 -7.73
N GLY A 58 22.77 -1.57 -6.62
CA GLY A 58 23.68 -1.42 -5.49
C GLY A 58 23.37 -0.16 -4.69
N ARG A 59 24.21 0.89 -4.80
CA ARG A 59 23.98 2.16 -4.11
C ARG A 59 22.96 2.98 -4.89
N VAL A 60 21.77 3.18 -4.32
CA VAL A 60 20.67 3.95 -4.91
C VAL A 60 20.40 5.15 -4.02
N SER A 61 20.30 6.35 -4.61
CA SER A 61 19.89 7.53 -3.86
C SER A 61 18.39 7.50 -3.58
N VAL A 62 17.92 8.22 -2.56
CA VAL A 62 16.48 8.36 -2.28
C VAL A 62 15.74 8.98 -3.48
N GLN A 63 16.40 9.87 -4.23
CA GLN A 63 15.84 10.50 -5.43
C GLN A 63 15.63 9.48 -6.55
N ASP A 64 16.64 8.64 -6.82
CA ASP A 64 16.54 7.57 -7.83
C ASP A 64 15.47 6.55 -7.43
N LEU A 65 15.41 6.22 -6.14
CA LEU A 65 14.39 5.33 -5.61
C LEU A 65 12.99 5.92 -5.79
N ALA A 66 12.78 7.20 -5.48
CA ALA A 66 11.49 7.85 -5.68
C ALA A 66 11.05 7.85 -7.14
N VAL A 67 11.96 8.12 -8.09
CA VAL A 67 11.67 8.07 -9.53
C VAL A 67 11.32 6.65 -9.99
N SER A 68 12.03 5.65 -9.48
CA SER A 68 11.76 4.24 -9.79
C SER A 68 10.44 3.78 -9.18
N SER A 69 10.18 4.11 -7.92
CA SER A 69 8.93 3.84 -7.21
C SER A 69 7.72 4.46 -7.91
N ASN A 70 7.84 5.66 -8.48
CA ASN A 70 6.75 6.26 -9.27
C ASN A 70 6.39 5.47 -10.54
N LYS A 71 7.28 4.61 -11.04
CA LYS A 71 7.02 3.70 -12.17
C LYS A 71 6.55 2.33 -11.72
N LEU A 72 6.93 1.93 -10.51
CA LEU A 72 6.68 0.60 -9.96
C LEU A 72 5.42 0.54 -9.10
N ILE A 73 4.98 1.69 -8.54
CA ILE A 73 3.78 1.80 -7.71
C ILE A 73 2.71 2.50 -8.53
N GLU A 74 1.60 1.82 -8.79
CA GLU A 74 0.48 2.40 -9.51
C GLU A 74 -0.45 3.15 -8.54
N LEU A 75 -0.30 4.47 -8.48
CA LEU A 75 -1.06 5.35 -7.58
C LEU A 75 -2.49 5.67 -8.08
N ASN A 76 -2.99 4.94 -9.08
CA ASN A 76 -4.35 5.17 -9.59
C ASN A 76 -5.37 4.70 -8.53
N PRO A 77 -6.22 5.60 -7.99
CA PRO A 77 -7.22 5.23 -7.00
C PRO A 77 -8.25 4.22 -7.53
N ASN A 78 -8.38 4.10 -8.86
CA ASN A 78 -9.22 3.12 -9.54
C ASN A 78 -8.40 1.95 -10.10
N ASN A 79 -7.29 1.57 -9.47
CA ASN A 79 -6.54 0.39 -9.89
C ASN A 79 -7.41 -0.87 -9.70
N GLU A 80 -8.13 -1.25 -10.76
CA GLU A 80 -9.05 -2.40 -10.77
C GLU A 80 -8.32 -3.71 -10.45
N LEU A 81 -7.04 -3.85 -10.82
CA LEU A 81 -6.25 -5.04 -10.48
C LEU A 81 -5.96 -5.13 -8.99
N ALA A 82 -5.63 -4.01 -8.35
CA ALA A 82 -5.46 -3.95 -6.90
C ALA A 82 -6.80 -4.22 -6.19
N GLN A 83 -7.91 -3.64 -6.67
CA GLN A 83 -9.25 -3.88 -6.12
C GLN A 83 -9.69 -5.34 -6.25
N ARG A 84 -9.47 -5.98 -7.41
CA ARG A 84 -9.83 -7.40 -7.63
C ARG A 84 -8.99 -8.34 -6.77
N ARG A 85 -7.70 -8.04 -6.57
CA ARG A 85 -6.84 -8.79 -5.64
C ARG A 85 -7.30 -8.63 -4.19
N LEU A 86 -7.73 -7.44 -3.77
CA LEU A 86 -8.29 -7.18 -2.44
C LEU A 86 -9.64 -7.87 -2.22
N LEU A 87 -10.47 -7.99 -3.26
CA LEU A 87 -11.77 -8.67 -3.22
C LEU A 87 -11.67 -10.20 -3.36
N GLY A 88 -10.46 -10.75 -3.45
CA GLY A 88 -10.25 -12.20 -3.54
C GLY A 88 -10.64 -12.83 -4.88
N GLU A 89 -10.87 -12.02 -5.92
CA GLU A 89 -11.26 -12.50 -7.26
C GLU A 89 -10.05 -12.90 -8.14
N ALA A 90 -8.94 -13.33 -7.52
CA ALA A 90 -7.75 -13.81 -8.23
C ALA A 90 -7.77 -15.34 -8.43
N SER A 91 -8.93 -15.91 -8.75
CA SER A 91 -9.06 -17.31 -9.15
C SER A 91 -10.08 -17.44 -10.28
N ALA A 92 -9.61 -17.14 -11.50
CA ALA A 92 -10.11 -17.70 -12.75
C ALA A 92 -8.99 -17.63 -13.80
#